data_AF-A0A1H8V5Z1-F1
#
_entry.id   AF-A0A1H8V5Z1-F1
#
_cell.length_a   1.000
_cell.length_b   1.000
_cell.length_c   1.000
_cell.angle_alpha   90.00
_cell.angle_beta   90.00
_cell.angle_gamma   90.00
#
_symmetry.space_group_name_H-M   'P 1'
#
loop_
_entity.id
_entity.type
_entity.pdbx_description
1 polymer ?
#
loop_
_entity_poly.entity_id
_entity_poly.type
_entity_poly.pdbx_seq_one_letter_code
_entity_poly.pdbx_strand_id
1 'polypeptide(L)'
;MAVRLLAAHQSALIRLYRQRVSVSTRDFVPGVQCARLDQRLIGHLHACTQAAESLPDDLPDDPAEAFAAASPALRNDPQGAMERLAPALEEAEGDQCQGLVQAVALTTPPDGWSCVMRGYERYPEARASLLEAFEVAAAHVPDALLNEALESPEQQAAALRCASLRRDWPVERFRPWYRSDLTEPATLPALRAGLLRDDPEAADALLSLLDGDIPLEETTDALRLNALLCPDHLSDAVWRAADEAPETGLWLLALSGRRDAAEQILQALRDARASEPAAAAWRWLTGQALPHRDRLQVVNAPDRAAAGGPVPDAGVARQWWDANAPGWDVAERRILGGPGNPERVATLATRWAGRAGDALMDLAALQEPGPYVTGGWFHRRGEPGPVLPESQEEEVADAAVGQ
;
A
#
# COMPACT_ATOMS: atom_id res chain seq x y z
N MET A 1 33.18 19.11 -15.39
CA MET A 1 31.94 19.79 -14.94
C MET A 1 30.73 18.84 -15.01
N ALA A 2 30.52 18.14 -16.13
CA ALA A 2 29.42 17.16 -16.30
C ALA A 2 29.35 16.07 -15.21
N VAL A 3 30.49 15.48 -14.81
CA VAL A 3 30.54 14.44 -13.75
C VAL A 3 30.04 14.95 -12.39
N ARG A 4 30.35 16.20 -12.02
CA ARG A 4 29.87 16.79 -10.75
C ARG A 4 28.37 17.10 -10.78
N LEU A 5 27.84 17.43 -11.96
CA LEU A 5 26.41 17.68 -12.14
C LEU A 5 25.62 16.38 -12.03
N LEU A 6 26.09 15.29 -12.67
CA LEU A 6 25.45 13.98 -12.59
C LEU A 6 25.41 13.45 -11.15
N ALA A 7 26.52 13.51 -10.42
CA ALA A 7 26.57 13.10 -9.01
C ALA A 7 25.56 13.88 -8.13
N ALA A 8 25.35 15.17 -8.43
CA ALA A 8 24.34 15.98 -7.75
C ALA A 8 22.91 15.54 -8.09
N HIS A 9 22.62 15.16 -9.35
CA HIS A 9 21.31 14.61 -9.73
C HIS A 9 21.06 13.25 -9.06
N GLN A 10 22.05 12.36 -9.02
CA GLN A 10 21.94 11.06 -8.36
C GLN A 10 21.72 11.20 -6.86
N SER A 11 22.48 12.07 -6.19
CA SER A 11 22.27 12.37 -4.76
C SER A 11 20.89 12.96 -4.49
N ALA A 12 20.37 13.81 -5.39
CA ALA A 12 19.02 14.34 -5.28
C ALA A 12 17.96 13.25 -5.49
N LEU A 13 18.15 12.33 -6.44
CA LEU A 13 17.28 11.18 -6.70
C LEU A 13 17.15 10.29 -5.46
N ILE A 14 18.27 9.88 -4.86
CA ILE A 14 18.31 9.07 -3.63
C ILE A 14 17.54 9.76 -2.49
N ARG A 15 17.82 11.04 -2.23
CA ARG A 15 17.13 11.78 -1.15
C ARG A 15 15.64 11.92 -1.41
N LEU A 16 15.23 12.19 -2.64
CA LEU A 16 13.81 12.32 -3.00
C LEU A 16 13.09 10.98 -2.87
N TYR A 17 13.72 9.87 -3.26
CA TYR A 17 13.17 8.55 -3.06
C TYR A 17 13.00 8.22 -1.57
N ARG A 18 14.02 8.45 -0.72
CA ARG A 18 13.88 8.30 0.75
C ARG A 18 12.75 9.17 1.31
N GLN A 19 12.60 10.40 0.80
CA GLN A 19 11.49 11.27 1.20
C GLN A 19 10.13 10.71 0.74
N ARG A 20 10.05 10.07 -0.43
CA ARG A 20 8.84 9.37 -0.92
C ARG A 20 8.44 8.25 0.02
N VAL A 21 9.37 7.38 0.36
CA VAL A 21 9.16 6.25 1.29
C VAL A 21 8.75 6.76 2.67
N SER A 22 9.37 7.83 3.18
CA SER A 22 8.95 8.45 4.45
C SER A 22 7.57 9.11 4.37
N VAL A 23 7.13 9.57 3.20
CA VAL A 23 5.80 10.14 3.01
C VAL A 23 4.72 9.07 2.98
N SER A 24 4.99 7.89 2.42
CA SER A 24 4.02 6.78 2.38
C SER A 24 3.70 6.21 3.76
N THR A 25 4.60 6.32 4.74
CA THR A 25 4.36 5.81 6.10
C THR A 25 3.62 6.78 7.02
N ARG A 26 3.46 8.05 6.63
CA ARG A 26 2.75 9.05 7.43
C ARG A 26 1.23 8.86 7.32
N ASP A 27 0.51 9.16 8.40
CA ASP A 27 -0.95 8.99 8.41
C ASP A 27 -1.66 9.87 7.37
N PHE A 28 -1.37 11.18 7.35
CA PHE A 28 -2.04 12.15 6.49
C PHE A 28 -1.05 13.01 5.72
N VAL A 29 -0.89 12.74 4.42
CA VAL A 29 -0.12 13.60 3.53
C VAL A 29 -1.00 14.16 2.43
N PRO A 30 -1.05 15.49 2.21
CA PRO A 30 -1.78 16.04 1.07
C PRO A 30 -1.20 15.51 -0.25
N GLY A 31 -2.05 14.99 -1.12
CA GLY A 31 -1.67 14.37 -2.39
C GLY A 31 -0.82 15.28 -3.27
N VAL A 32 -1.09 16.59 -3.27
CA VAL A 32 -0.29 17.59 -3.99
C VAL A 32 1.18 17.62 -3.54
N GLN A 33 1.48 17.31 -2.28
CA GLN A 33 2.87 17.23 -1.80
C GLN A 33 3.56 16.00 -2.37
N CYS A 34 2.88 14.85 -2.39
CA CYS A 34 3.38 13.62 -3.00
C CYS A 34 3.59 13.80 -4.52
N ALA A 35 2.61 14.38 -5.22
CA ALA A 35 2.70 14.68 -6.65
C ALA A 35 3.91 15.58 -7.00
N ARG A 36 4.17 16.62 -6.20
CA ARG A 36 5.35 17.49 -6.39
C ARG A 36 6.66 16.76 -6.14
N LEU A 37 6.69 15.86 -5.16
CA LEU A 37 7.85 15.03 -4.87
C LEU A 37 8.14 14.12 -6.07
N ASP A 38 7.11 13.43 -6.58
CA ASP A 38 7.19 12.55 -7.74
C ASP A 38 7.68 13.30 -8.99
N GLN A 39 7.14 14.49 -9.27
CA GLN A 39 7.59 15.32 -10.39
C GLN A 39 9.07 15.69 -10.30
N ARG A 40 9.56 16.04 -9.11
CA ARG A 40 10.98 16.34 -8.89
C ARG A 40 11.83 15.09 -9.08
N LEU A 41 11.38 13.96 -8.55
CA LEU A 41 12.05 12.67 -8.70
C LEU A 41 12.20 12.31 -10.18
N ILE A 42 11.12 12.41 -10.96
CA ILE A 42 11.11 12.19 -12.42
C ILE A 42 12.09 13.14 -13.14
N GLY A 43 12.15 14.41 -12.73
CA GLY A 43 13.08 15.38 -13.32
C GLY A 43 14.55 15.01 -13.09
N HIS A 44 14.91 14.57 -11.89
CA HIS A 44 16.27 14.08 -11.60
C HIS A 44 16.57 12.74 -12.27
N LEU A 45 15.59 11.83 -12.32
CA LEU A 45 15.69 10.58 -13.04
C LEU A 45 15.98 10.82 -14.52
N HIS A 46 15.24 11.72 -15.18
CA HIS A 46 15.48 12.07 -16.58
C HIS A 46 16.91 12.57 -16.83
N ALA A 47 17.45 13.40 -15.93
CA ALA A 47 18.84 13.85 -16.03
C ALA A 47 19.86 12.70 -15.87
N CYS A 48 19.62 11.76 -14.96
CA CYS A 48 20.47 10.58 -14.77
C CYS A 48 20.39 9.63 -15.97
N THR A 49 19.20 9.45 -16.55
CA THR A 49 18.96 8.65 -17.76
C THR A 49 19.83 9.15 -18.92
N GLN A 50 20.00 10.46 -19.12
CA GLN A 50 20.87 10.96 -20.21
C GLN A 50 22.36 10.60 -20.09
N ALA A 51 22.82 10.13 -18.93
CA ALA A 51 24.22 9.78 -18.67
C ALA A 51 24.45 8.31 -18.34
N ALA A 52 23.38 7.51 -18.22
CA ALA A 52 23.48 6.10 -17.87
C ALA A 52 23.72 5.25 -19.12
N GLU A 53 24.86 4.58 -19.18
CA GLU A 53 25.20 3.67 -20.30
C GLU A 53 24.61 2.28 -20.08
N SER A 54 24.62 1.76 -18.85
CA SER A 54 24.07 0.45 -18.49
C SER A 54 23.74 0.34 -17.00
N LEU A 55 23.09 -0.75 -16.60
CA LEU A 55 22.98 -1.14 -15.19
C LEU A 55 24.39 -1.42 -14.63
N PRO A 56 24.72 -1.00 -13.39
CA PRO A 56 25.96 -1.39 -12.72
C PRO A 56 26.05 -2.91 -12.50
N ASP A 57 27.28 -3.44 -12.40
CA ASP A 57 27.55 -4.85 -12.07
C ASP A 57 27.13 -5.16 -10.64
N ASP A 58 27.50 -4.30 -9.69
CA ASP A 58 27.15 -4.42 -8.28
C ASP A 58 26.07 -3.39 -7.93
N LEU A 59 24.94 -3.87 -7.42
CA LEU A 59 23.87 -3.01 -6.95
C LEU A 59 24.06 -2.70 -5.45
N PRO A 60 23.83 -1.44 -5.01
CA PRO A 60 23.93 -1.08 -3.59
C PRO A 60 22.91 -1.84 -2.73
N ASP A 61 23.26 -2.12 -1.48
CA ASP A 61 22.33 -2.73 -0.50
C ASP A 61 21.24 -1.75 -0.03
N ASP A 62 21.54 -0.44 0.01
CA ASP A 62 20.56 0.56 0.43
C ASP A 62 19.43 0.68 -0.61
N PRO A 63 18.14 0.58 -0.21
CA PRO A 63 17.01 0.60 -1.13
C PRO A 63 16.96 1.83 -2.04
N ALA A 64 17.34 2.99 -1.51
CA ALA A 64 17.29 4.24 -2.26
C ALA A 64 18.42 4.35 -3.27
N GLU A 65 19.59 3.80 -2.94
CA GLU A 65 20.72 3.70 -3.84
C GLU A 65 20.49 2.64 -4.92
N ALA A 66 19.93 1.47 -4.56
CA ALA A 66 19.48 0.44 -5.49
C ALA A 66 18.45 0.98 -6.50
N PHE A 67 17.42 1.68 -5.99
CA PHE A 67 16.43 2.37 -6.83
C PHE A 67 17.10 3.35 -7.79
N ALA A 68 17.99 4.21 -7.29
CA ALA A 68 18.66 5.24 -8.08
C ALA A 68 19.65 4.66 -9.11
N ALA A 69 20.23 3.49 -8.84
CA ALA A 69 21.12 2.78 -9.75
C ALA A 69 20.37 2.08 -10.89
N ALA A 70 19.26 1.40 -10.58
CA ALA A 70 18.47 0.64 -11.56
C ALA A 70 17.60 1.52 -12.47
N SER A 71 16.99 2.56 -11.90
CA SER A 71 15.99 3.39 -12.58
C SER A 71 16.46 4.02 -13.91
N PRO A 72 17.68 4.58 -14.03
CA PRO A 72 18.14 5.17 -15.28
C PRO A 72 18.30 4.14 -16.41
N ALA A 73 18.82 2.95 -16.09
CA ALA A 73 19.04 1.87 -17.05
C ALA A 73 17.71 1.33 -17.59
N LEU A 74 16.73 1.09 -16.72
CA LEU A 74 15.38 0.64 -17.08
C LEU A 74 14.66 1.61 -18.03
N ARG A 75 14.98 2.90 -17.99
CA ARG A 75 14.42 3.89 -18.91
C ARG A 75 15.12 3.98 -20.26
N ASN A 76 16.43 3.73 -20.30
CA ASN A 76 17.23 3.84 -21.52
C ASN A 76 17.16 2.58 -22.37
N ASP A 77 17.35 1.43 -21.72
CA ASP A 77 17.37 0.12 -22.34
C ASP A 77 16.63 -0.86 -21.43
N PRO A 78 15.28 -0.86 -21.47
CA PRO A 78 14.47 -1.76 -20.65
C PRO A 78 14.86 -3.23 -20.84
N GLN A 79 15.25 -3.64 -22.05
CA GLN A 79 15.62 -5.02 -22.34
C GLN A 79 16.94 -5.38 -21.67
N GLY A 80 18.02 -4.66 -21.97
CA GLY A 80 19.33 -4.93 -21.39
C GLY A 80 19.37 -4.75 -19.87
N ALA A 81 18.60 -3.79 -19.35
CA ALA A 81 18.43 -3.62 -17.91
C ALA A 81 17.74 -4.83 -17.27
N MET A 82 16.64 -5.34 -17.85
CA MET A 82 15.93 -6.50 -17.29
C MET A 82 16.71 -7.80 -17.35
N GLU A 83 17.53 -8.01 -18.39
CA GLU A 83 18.42 -9.18 -18.49
C GLU A 83 19.43 -9.26 -17.33
N ARG A 84 19.75 -8.11 -16.72
CA ARG A 84 20.69 -8.01 -15.60
C ARG A 84 19.99 -7.85 -14.25
N LEU A 85 18.85 -7.17 -14.23
CA LEU A 85 18.09 -6.89 -13.02
C LEU A 85 17.32 -8.12 -12.52
N ALA A 86 16.83 -8.98 -13.41
CA ALA A 86 16.09 -10.18 -13.00
C ALA A 86 16.96 -11.15 -12.15
N PRO A 87 18.21 -11.48 -12.52
CA PRO A 87 19.11 -12.20 -11.62
C PRO A 87 19.36 -11.48 -10.29
N ALA A 88 19.53 -10.15 -10.32
CA ALA A 88 19.74 -9.40 -9.08
C ALA A 88 18.51 -9.41 -8.16
N LEU A 89 17.28 -9.51 -8.71
CA LEU A 89 16.05 -9.65 -7.93
C LEU A 89 15.90 -11.02 -7.27
N GLU A 90 16.54 -12.06 -7.82
CA GLU A 90 16.61 -13.39 -7.21
C GLU A 90 17.54 -13.38 -5.98
N GLU A 91 18.65 -12.66 -6.05
CA GLU A 91 19.64 -12.60 -4.97
C GLU A 91 19.35 -11.50 -3.92
N ALA A 92 18.52 -10.52 -4.25
CA ALA A 92 18.24 -9.39 -3.37
C ALA A 92 17.38 -9.79 -2.17
N GLU A 93 17.87 -9.46 -0.97
CA GLU A 93 17.15 -9.70 0.29
C GLU A 93 16.62 -8.38 0.90
N GLY A 94 15.52 -8.49 1.65
CA GLY A 94 14.98 -7.40 2.48
C GLY A 94 14.75 -6.10 1.71
N ASP A 95 15.23 -4.99 2.29
CA ASP A 95 14.98 -3.64 1.77
C ASP A 95 15.59 -3.41 0.37
N GLN A 96 16.70 -4.06 0.01
CA GLN A 96 17.30 -3.90 -1.31
C GLN A 96 16.32 -4.31 -2.42
N CYS A 97 15.66 -5.45 -2.25
CA CYS A 97 14.67 -5.97 -3.19
C CYS A 97 13.53 -4.97 -3.40
N GLN A 98 13.04 -4.35 -2.32
CA GLN A 98 12.02 -3.30 -2.38
C GLN A 98 12.45 -2.11 -3.27
N GLY A 99 13.71 -1.68 -3.15
CA GLY A 99 14.27 -0.62 -3.98
C GLY A 99 14.27 -0.96 -5.49
N LEU A 100 14.63 -2.20 -5.81
CA LEU A 100 14.66 -2.71 -7.19
C LEU A 100 13.26 -2.92 -7.76
N VAL A 101 12.34 -3.51 -7.00
CA VAL A 101 10.92 -3.67 -7.37
C VAL A 101 10.30 -2.31 -7.67
N GLN A 102 10.52 -1.31 -6.82
CA GLN A 102 10.02 0.04 -7.09
C GLN A 102 10.70 0.70 -8.30
N ALA A 103 11.96 0.39 -8.60
CA ALA A 103 12.59 0.87 -9.82
C ALA A 103 11.89 0.30 -11.06
N VAL A 104 11.61 -1.00 -11.09
CA VAL A 104 10.85 -1.64 -12.18
C VAL A 104 9.46 -1.01 -12.29
N ALA A 105 8.70 -0.99 -11.20
CA ALA A 105 7.31 -0.55 -11.22
C ALA A 105 7.12 0.92 -11.61
N LEU A 106 8.01 1.80 -11.14
CA LEU A 106 7.86 3.24 -11.33
C LEU A 106 8.55 3.76 -12.59
N THR A 107 9.58 3.09 -13.09
CA THR A 107 10.44 3.68 -14.13
C THR A 107 10.37 2.97 -15.48
N THR A 108 9.85 1.74 -15.51
CA THR A 108 9.60 1.02 -16.77
C THR A 108 8.56 1.78 -17.61
N PRO A 109 8.90 2.16 -18.85
CA PRO A 109 7.95 2.79 -19.75
C PRO A 109 6.86 1.79 -20.19
N PRO A 110 5.68 2.24 -20.65
CA PRO A 110 4.57 1.35 -21.01
C PRO A 110 4.93 0.21 -21.99
N ASP A 111 5.77 0.50 -22.98
CA ASP A 111 6.29 -0.45 -23.97
C ASP A 111 7.38 -1.40 -23.40
N GLY A 112 8.04 -0.98 -22.31
CA GLY A 112 9.06 -1.75 -21.61
C GLY A 112 8.53 -2.94 -20.78
N TRP A 113 7.23 -3.01 -20.50
CA TRP A 113 6.64 -4.11 -19.72
C TRP A 113 6.73 -5.47 -20.42
N SER A 114 6.83 -5.49 -21.75
CA SER A 114 7.17 -6.69 -22.52
C SER A 114 8.55 -7.27 -22.15
N CYS A 115 9.49 -6.44 -21.70
CA CYS A 115 10.80 -6.88 -21.23
C CYS A 115 10.73 -7.45 -19.81
N VAL A 116 9.91 -6.85 -18.95
CA VAL A 116 9.63 -7.38 -17.60
C VAL A 116 8.99 -8.77 -17.70
N MET A 117 8.06 -8.95 -18.63
CA MET A 117 7.45 -10.23 -18.97
C MET A 117 8.46 -11.31 -19.39
N ARG A 118 9.35 -10.98 -20.33
CA ARG A 118 10.42 -11.90 -20.73
C ARG A 118 11.34 -12.25 -19.55
N GLY A 119 11.56 -11.29 -18.64
CA GLY A 119 12.24 -11.54 -17.36
C GLY A 119 11.50 -12.56 -16.49
N TYR A 120 10.19 -12.40 -16.32
CA TYR A 120 9.34 -13.31 -15.55
C TYR A 120 9.40 -14.76 -16.08
N GLU A 121 9.34 -14.92 -17.40
CA GLU A 121 9.41 -16.24 -18.05
C GLU A 121 10.79 -16.89 -17.88
N ARG A 122 11.86 -16.10 -18.02
CA ARG A 122 13.25 -16.57 -18.06
C ARG A 122 13.86 -16.82 -16.68
N TYR A 123 13.41 -16.12 -15.64
CA TYR A 123 14.01 -16.15 -14.30
C TYR A 123 12.95 -16.55 -13.25
N PRO A 124 12.73 -17.86 -13.03
CA PRO A 124 11.70 -18.36 -12.12
C PRO A 124 11.79 -17.83 -10.69
N GLU A 125 12.99 -17.71 -10.15
CA GLU A 125 13.22 -17.25 -8.77
C GLU A 125 12.85 -15.77 -8.59
N ALA A 126 12.99 -14.95 -9.64
CA ALA A 126 12.62 -13.54 -9.61
C ALA A 126 11.10 -13.30 -9.78
N ARG A 127 10.29 -14.33 -10.05
CA ARG A 127 8.86 -14.19 -10.39
C ARG A 127 8.05 -13.48 -9.32
N ALA A 128 8.28 -13.77 -8.04
CA ALA A 128 7.56 -13.13 -6.94
C ALA A 128 7.79 -11.60 -6.93
N SER A 129 9.05 -11.17 -7.02
CA SER A 129 9.45 -9.76 -7.07
C SER A 129 8.96 -9.06 -8.33
N LEU A 130 8.95 -9.76 -9.47
CA LEU A 130 8.42 -9.21 -10.73
C LEU A 130 6.90 -9.06 -10.69
N LEU A 131 6.16 -10.02 -10.12
CA LEU A 131 4.73 -9.89 -9.85
C LEU A 131 4.43 -8.74 -8.88
N GLU A 132 5.26 -8.55 -7.85
CA GLU A 132 5.15 -7.38 -6.98
C GLU A 132 5.34 -6.07 -7.77
N ALA A 133 6.28 -6.03 -8.72
CA ALA A 133 6.45 -4.86 -9.58
C ALA A 133 5.20 -4.60 -10.45
N PHE A 134 4.56 -5.64 -10.98
CA PHE A 134 3.27 -5.52 -11.67
C PHE A 134 2.18 -4.97 -10.76
N GLU A 135 2.07 -5.48 -9.52
CA GLU A 135 1.13 -5.01 -8.51
C GLU A 135 1.33 -3.52 -8.20
N VAL A 136 2.56 -3.10 -7.89
CA VAL A 136 2.90 -1.71 -7.56
C VAL A 136 2.59 -0.76 -8.73
N ALA A 137 2.83 -1.21 -9.96
CA ALA A 137 2.51 -0.44 -11.16
C ALA A 137 1.02 -0.50 -11.54
N ALA A 138 0.23 -1.37 -10.89
CA ALA A 138 -1.09 -1.82 -11.32
C ALA A 138 -1.12 -2.21 -12.81
N ALA A 139 -0.03 -2.79 -13.30
CA ALA A 139 0.11 -3.24 -14.66
C ALA A 139 -0.71 -4.53 -14.87
N HIS A 140 -1.28 -4.69 -16.06
CA HIS A 140 -2.08 -5.87 -16.36
C HIS A 140 -1.18 -7.11 -16.45
N VAL A 141 -1.49 -8.15 -15.67
CA VAL A 141 -0.83 -9.47 -15.75
C VAL A 141 -1.73 -10.42 -16.54
N PRO A 142 -1.24 -11.04 -17.63
CA PRO A 142 -1.99 -12.00 -18.42
C PRO A 142 -2.50 -13.19 -17.62
N ASP A 143 -3.67 -13.72 -17.98
CA ASP A 143 -4.31 -14.86 -17.32
C ASP A 143 -3.41 -16.09 -17.28
N ALA A 144 -2.68 -16.35 -18.37
CA ALA A 144 -1.81 -17.50 -18.48
C ALA A 144 -0.84 -17.57 -17.28
N LEU A 145 -0.20 -16.46 -16.93
CA LEU A 145 0.77 -16.41 -15.83
C LEU A 145 0.13 -16.56 -14.46
N LEU A 146 -1.02 -15.90 -14.26
CA LEU A 146 -1.76 -16.02 -13.00
C LEU A 146 -2.35 -17.42 -12.81
N ASN A 147 -2.44 -18.21 -13.89
CA ASN A 147 -2.90 -19.59 -13.90
C ASN A 147 -1.76 -20.62 -13.91
N GLU A 148 -0.51 -20.19 -13.99
CA GLU A 148 0.63 -21.10 -13.94
C GLU A 148 0.67 -21.83 -12.59
N ALA A 149 1.17 -23.06 -12.62
CA ALA A 149 1.50 -23.78 -11.40
C ALA A 149 2.73 -23.12 -10.77
N LEU A 150 2.50 -22.18 -9.86
CA LEU A 150 3.56 -21.46 -9.15
C LEU A 150 4.16 -22.35 -8.06
N GLU A 151 5.48 -22.39 -8.02
CA GLU A 151 6.25 -23.38 -7.26
C GLU A 151 6.39 -23.02 -5.79
N SER A 152 6.48 -21.72 -5.47
CA SER A 152 6.63 -21.23 -4.10
C SER A 152 5.38 -20.54 -3.55
N PRO A 153 5.16 -20.58 -2.21
CA PRO A 153 4.08 -19.82 -1.56
C PRO A 153 4.15 -18.31 -1.84
N GLU A 154 5.35 -17.75 -1.93
CA GLU A 154 5.58 -16.32 -2.19
C GLU A 154 5.11 -15.94 -3.60
N GLN A 155 5.41 -16.77 -4.61
CA GLN A 155 4.93 -16.58 -5.98
C GLN A 155 3.40 -16.65 -6.02
N GLN A 156 2.81 -17.66 -5.37
CA GLN A 156 1.35 -17.81 -5.29
C GLN A 156 0.69 -16.59 -4.65
N ALA A 157 1.24 -16.09 -3.54
CA ALA A 157 0.75 -14.88 -2.89
C ALA A 157 0.85 -13.65 -3.80
N ALA A 158 1.99 -13.46 -4.48
CA ALA A 158 2.18 -12.34 -5.40
C ALA A 158 1.21 -12.38 -6.60
N ALA A 159 0.95 -13.57 -7.15
CA ALA A 159 -0.03 -13.75 -8.21
C ALA A 159 -1.45 -13.48 -7.72
N LEU A 160 -1.81 -13.93 -6.51
CA LEU A 160 -3.12 -13.62 -5.91
C LEU A 160 -3.29 -12.12 -5.64
N ARG A 161 -2.22 -11.41 -5.24
CA ARG A 161 -2.25 -9.95 -5.10
C ARG A 161 -2.53 -9.27 -6.44
N CYS A 162 -1.83 -9.67 -7.50
CA CYS A 162 -2.10 -9.18 -8.86
C CYS A 162 -3.54 -9.50 -9.31
N ALA A 163 -4.01 -10.73 -9.10
CA ALA A 163 -5.37 -11.16 -9.45
C ALA A 163 -6.44 -10.45 -8.61
N SER A 164 -6.12 -10.03 -7.38
CA SER A 164 -7.05 -9.30 -6.52
C SER A 164 -7.45 -7.95 -7.13
N LEU A 165 -6.56 -7.33 -7.91
CA LEU A 165 -6.80 -6.09 -8.65
C LEU A 165 -7.72 -6.27 -9.88
N ARG A 166 -7.95 -7.52 -10.32
CA ARG A 166 -8.66 -7.86 -11.56
C ARG A 166 -10.09 -8.31 -11.34
N ARG A 167 -11.06 -7.41 -11.48
CA ARG A 167 -12.49 -7.69 -11.22
C ARG A 167 -13.08 -8.81 -12.08
N ASP A 168 -12.54 -9.05 -13.27
CA ASP A 168 -12.92 -10.11 -14.20
C ASP A 168 -12.44 -11.50 -13.74
N TRP A 169 -11.52 -11.57 -12.79
CA TRP A 169 -11.04 -12.83 -12.23
C TRP A 169 -12.11 -13.50 -11.35
N PRO A 170 -12.49 -14.77 -11.61
CA PRO A 170 -13.58 -15.44 -10.92
C PRO A 170 -13.24 -15.72 -9.46
N VAL A 171 -14.22 -15.51 -8.58
CA VAL A 171 -14.02 -15.56 -7.13
C VAL A 171 -13.66 -16.97 -6.63
N GLU A 172 -14.13 -17.99 -7.33
CA GLU A 172 -13.91 -19.40 -7.03
C GLU A 172 -12.42 -19.77 -7.04
N ARG A 173 -11.58 -18.99 -7.72
CA ARG A 173 -10.12 -19.18 -7.74
C ARG A 173 -9.44 -18.76 -6.43
N PHE A 174 -10.06 -17.90 -5.63
CA PHE A 174 -9.52 -17.45 -4.34
C PHE A 174 -9.95 -18.36 -3.18
N ARG A 175 -11.15 -18.95 -3.25
CA ARG A 175 -11.75 -19.78 -2.19
C ARG A 175 -10.87 -20.92 -1.64
N PRO A 176 -10.02 -21.62 -2.43
CA PRO A 176 -9.14 -22.64 -1.89
C PRO A 176 -8.25 -22.15 -0.75
N TRP A 177 -7.92 -20.85 -0.75
CA TRP A 177 -7.03 -20.21 0.22
C TRP A 177 -7.75 -19.64 1.44
N TYR A 178 -9.08 -19.63 1.49
CA TYR A 178 -9.82 -19.10 2.65
C TYR A 178 -9.69 -19.97 3.89
N ARG A 179 -9.40 -21.27 3.70
CA ARG A 179 -9.28 -22.25 4.80
C ARG A 179 -7.86 -22.38 5.34
N SER A 180 -6.93 -21.62 4.76
CA SER A 180 -5.53 -21.60 5.16
C SER A 180 -5.33 -20.75 6.41
N ASP A 181 -4.22 -20.98 7.11
CA ASP A 181 -3.81 -20.14 8.23
C ASP A 181 -3.38 -18.74 7.75
N LEU A 182 -3.41 -17.74 8.64
CA LEU A 182 -2.88 -16.41 8.37
C LEU A 182 -1.36 -16.43 8.10
N THR A 183 -0.66 -17.45 8.59
CA THR A 183 0.77 -17.65 8.33
C THR A 183 1.06 -18.03 6.87
N GLU A 184 0.07 -18.52 6.12
CA GLU A 184 0.21 -18.81 4.69
C GLU A 184 0.14 -17.51 3.86
N PRO A 185 1.19 -17.15 3.11
CA PRO A 185 1.27 -15.86 2.41
C PRO A 185 0.11 -15.58 1.44
N ALA A 186 -0.52 -16.63 0.91
CA ALA A 186 -1.62 -16.57 -0.04
C ALA A 186 -2.98 -16.23 0.60
N THR A 187 -3.16 -16.44 1.91
CA THR A 187 -4.44 -16.31 2.61
C THR A 187 -4.98 -14.89 2.55
N LEU A 188 -4.20 -13.90 2.97
CA LEU A 188 -4.63 -12.50 3.03
C LEU A 188 -4.95 -11.91 1.65
N PRO A 189 -4.12 -12.09 0.60
CA PRO A 189 -4.47 -11.69 -0.76
C PRO A 189 -5.78 -12.31 -1.25
N ALA A 190 -6.01 -13.60 -0.98
CA ALA A 190 -7.24 -14.28 -1.37
C ALA A 190 -8.47 -13.74 -0.63
N LEU A 191 -8.39 -13.58 0.70
CA LEU A 191 -9.48 -13.00 1.50
C LEU A 191 -9.80 -11.57 1.03
N ARG A 192 -8.78 -10.73 0.79
CA ARG A 192 -8.96 -9.39 0.23
C ARG A 192 -9.69 -9.46 -1.12
N ALA A 193 -9.29 -10.36 -2.01
CA ALA A 193 -9.93 -10.52 -3.31
C ALA A 193 -11.41 -10.98 -3.20
N GLY A 194 -11.71 -11.90 -2.29
CA GLY A 194 -13.07 -12.35 -2.00
C GLY A 194 -13.95 -11.23 -1.45
N LEU A 195 -13.44 -10.51 -0.45
CA LEU A 195 -14.14 -9.38 0.18
C LEU A 195 -14.38 -8.23 -0.81
N LEU A 196 -13.42 -7.93 -1.70
CA LEU A 196 -13.62 -6.96 -2.77
C LEU A 196 -14.80 -7.34 -3.68
N ARG A 197 -15.10 -8.63 -3.82
CA ARG A 197 -16.18 -9.19 -4.67
C ARG A 197 -17.43 -9.57 -3.88
N ASP A 198 -17.57 -9.08 -2.65
CA ASP A 198 -18.71 -9.37 -1.76
C ASP A 198 -18.93 -10.88 -1.52
N ASP A 199 -17.86 -11.69 -1.49
CA ASP A 199 -17.96 -13.13 -1.21
C ASP A 199 -18.17 -13.38 0.29
N PRO A 200 -19.35 -13.89 0.72
CA PRO A 200 -19.63 -14.09 2.14
C PRO A 200 -18.67 -15.11 2.77
N GLU A 201 -18.21 -16.11 2.01
CA GLU A 201 -17.25 -17.10 2.51
C GLU A 201 -15.91 -16.47 2.91
N ALA A 202 -15.51 -15.36 2.25
CA ALA A 202 -14.29 -14.64 2.60
C ALA A 202 -14.45 -13.87 3.92
N ALA A 203 -15.63 -13.27 4.15
CA ALA A 203 -15.93 -12.59 5.41
C ALA A 203 -15.97 -13.57 6.59
N ASP A 204 -16.66 -14.70 6.42
CA ASP A 204 -16.74 -15.75 7.45
C ASP A 204 -15.36 -16.34 7.76
N ALA A 205 -14.55 -16.59 6.74
CA ALA A 205 -13.18 -17.07 6.90
C ALA A 205 -12.29 -16.07 7.64
N LEU A 206 -12.34 -14.79 7.25
CA LEU A 206 -11.58 -13.73 7.94
C LEU A 206 -11.96 -13.63 9.43
N LEU A 207 -13.26 -13.65 9.75
CA LEU A 207 -13.72 -13.59 11.14
C LEU A 207 -13.25 -14.82 11.93
N SER A 208 -13.36 -16.01 11.33
CA SER A 208 -12.91 -17.26 11.95
C SER A 208 -11.40 -17.25 12.27
N LEU A 209 -10.59 -16.65 11.40
CA LEU A 209 -9.14 -16.50 11.61
C LEU A 209 -8.83 -15.49 12.73
N LEU A 210 -9.63 -14.44 12.87
CA LEU A 210 -9.47 -13.41 13.89
C LEU A 210 -9.99 -13.82 15.28
N ASP A 211 -10.82 -14.86 15.36
CA ASP A 211 -11.28 -15.44 16.63
C ASP A 211 -10.17 -16.23 17.37
N GLY A 212 -9.05 -16.52 16.70
CA GLY A 212 -7.88 -17.17 17.28
C GLY A 212 -7.07 -16.27 18.23
N ASP A 213 -6.23 -16.91 19.07
CA ASP A 213 -5.26 -16.22 19.93
C ASP A 213 -3.93 -16.01 19.18
N ILE A 214 -3.99 -15.29 18.07
CA ILE A 214 -2.83 -15.00 17.21
C ILE A 214 -2.24 -13.64 17.61
N PRO A 215 -0.91 -13.49 17.70
CA PRO A 215 -0.27 -12.22 18.03
C PRO A 215 -0.73 -11.06 17.15
N LEU A 216 -0.79 -9.85 17.72
CA LEU A 216 -1.22 -8.65 17.00
C LEU A 216 -0.34 -8.36 15.77
N GLU A 217 0.95 -8.62 15.88
CA GLU A 217 1.94 -8.42 14.82
C GLU A 217 1.61 -9.27 13.57
N GLU A 218 1.16 -10.50 13.78
CA GLU A 218 0.79 -11.46 12.73
C GLU A 218 -0.63 -11.23 12.17
N THR A 219 -1.50 -10.58 12.95
CA THR A 219 -2.90 -10.32 12.56
C THR A 219 -3.17 -8.91 12.04
N THR A 220 -2.20 -8.00 12.08
CA THR A 220 -2.42 -6.57 11.79
C THR A 220 -3.08 -6.33 10.42
N ASP A 221 -2.64 -7.03 9.38
CA ASP A 221 -3.22 -6.90 8.04
C ASP A 221 -4.62 -7.54 7.95
N ALA A 222 -4.85 -8.66 8.64
CA ALA A 222 -6.17 -9.28 8.75
C ALA A 222 -7.18 -8.35 9.46
N LEU A 223 -6.75 -7.73 10.56
CA LEU A 223 -7.55 -6.75 11.31
C LEU A 223 -7.83 -5.51 10.46
N ARG A 224 -6.86 -5.07 9.64
CA ARG A 224 -7.05 -3.98 8.68
C ARG A 224 -8.10 -4.34 7.63
N LEU A 225 -8.07 -5.57 7.10
CA LEU A 225 -9.13 -6.06 6.21
C LEU A 225 -10.49 -6.04 6.92
N ASN A 226 -10.59 -6.56 8.15
CA ASN A 226 -11.85 -6.57 8.91
C ASN A 226 -12.39 -5.15 9.14
N ALA A 227 -11.54 -4.22 9.59
CA ALA A 227 -11.91 -2.83 9.79
C ALA A 227 -12.33 -2.11 8.50
N LEU A 228 -11.71 -2.42 7.36
CA LEU A 228 -12.03 -1.79 6.09
C LEU A 228 -13.28 -2.38 5.42
N LEU A 229 -13.44 -3.70 5.49
CA LEU A 229 -14.31 -4.48 4.61
C LEU A 229 -15.55 -5.03 5.31
N CYS A 230 -15.46 -5.27 6.62
CA CYS A 230 -16.55 -5.82 7.42
C CYS A 230 -16.90 -4.90 8.60
N PRO A 231 -17.18 -3.60 8.37
CA PRO A 231 -17.37 -2.66 9.47
C PRO A 231 -18.53 -3.07 10.38
N ASP A 232 -19.59 -3.70 9.89
CA ASP A 232 -20.72 -4.15 10.72
C ASP A 232 -20.34 -5.31 11.67
N HIS A 233 -19.28 -6.05 11.35
CA HIS A 233 -18.77 -7.21 12.08
C HIS A 233 -17.33 -6.98 12.54
N LEU A 234 -17.08 -5.82 13.16
CA LEU A 234 -15.76 -5.52 13.71
C LEU A 234 -15.42 -6.50 14.84
N SER A 235 -14.29 -7.21 14.73
CA SER A 235 -13.92 -8.24 15.70
C SER A 235 -13.48 -7.65 17.04
N ASP A 236 -13.64 -8.42 18.12
CA ASP A 236 -13.15 -8.05 19.45
C ASP A 236 -11.64 -7.83 19.48
N ALA A 237 -10.90 -8.49 18.58
CA ALA A 237 -9.46 -8.31 18.42
C ALA A 237 -9.09 -6.87 18.00
N VAL A 238 -9.91 -6.17 17.21
CA VAL A 238 -9.67 -4.75 16.88
C VAL A 238 -9.79 -3.87 18.13
N TRP A 239 -10.76 -4.16 18.99
CA TRP A 239 -10.94 -3.41 20.25
C TRP A 239 -9.78 -3.67 21.22
N ARG A 240 -9.35 -4.93 21.38
CA ARG A 240 -8.16 -5.28 22.19
C ARG A 240 -6.89 -4.59 21.68
N ALA A 241 -6.69 -4.56 20.35
CA ALA A 241 -5.55 -3.89 19.74
C ALA A 241 -5.47 -2.40 20.11
N ALA A 242 -6.60 -1.72 20.36
CA ALA A 242 -6.60 -0.31 20.73
C ALA A 242 -6.03 -0.06 22.14
N ASP A 243 -6.11 -1.07 23.03
CA ASP A 243 -5.54 -1.01 24.37
C ASP A 243 -4.09 -1.51 24.38
N GLU A 244 -3.77 -2.57 23.64
CA GLU A 244 -2.44 -3.20 23.60
C GLU A 244 -1.42 -2.41 22.76
N ALA A 245 -1.84 -1.92 21.59
CA ALA A 245 -1.01 -1.14 20.68
C ALA A 245 -1.81 0.05 20.09
N PRO A 246 -1.94 1.15 20.86
CA PRO A 246 -2.84 2.26 20.51
C PRO A 246 -2.66 2.85 19.11
N GLU A 247 -1.43 2.91 18.60
CA GLU A 247 -1.15 3.40 17.23
C GLU A 247 -1.85 2.56 16.15
N THR A 248 -1.80 1.24 16.27
CA THR A 248 -2.42 0.33 15.33
C THR A 248 -3.92 0.22 15.60
N GLY A 249 -4.31 -0.07 16.85
CA GLY A 249 -5.71 -0.36 17.18
C GLY A 249 -6.65 0.83 17.04
N LEU A 250 -6.24 2.04 17.46
CA LEU A 250 -7.09 3.24 17.29
C LEU A 250 -7.22 3.61 15.82
N TRP A 251 -6.18 3.39 15.02
CA TRP A 251 -6.26 3.55 13.57
C TRP A 251 -7.26 2.57 12.97
N LEU A 252 -7.21 1.28 13.33
CA LEU A 252 -8.17 0.26 12.89
C LEU A 252 -9.61 0.61 13.28
N LEU A 253 -9.83 1.06 14.53
CA LEU A 253 -11.14 1.55 14.98
C LEU A 253 -11.64 2.72 14.12
N ALA A 254 -10.77 3.68 13.83
CA ALA A 254 -11.12 4.81 12.97
C ALA A 254 -11.42 4.36 11.53
N LEU A 255 -10.65 3.41 10.99
CA LEU A 255 -10.86 2.88 9.63
C LEU A 255 -12.27 2.29 9.46
N SER A 256 -12.83 1.65 10.49
CA SER A 256 -14.21 1.17 10.47
C SER A 256 -15.22 2.27 10.14
N GLY A 257 -14.90 3.52 10.50
CA GLY A 257 -15.76 4.69 10.32
C GLY A 257 -17.06 4.59 11.10
N ARG A 258 -17.15 3.69 12.10
CA ARG A 258 -18.34 3.51 12.92
C ARG A 258 -18.44 4.59 14.00
N ARG A 259 -19.67 4.82 14.46
CA ARG A 259 -19.97 5.79 15.51
C ARG A 259 -19.45 5.36 16.89
N ASP A 260 -19.48 4.07 17.21
CA ASP A 260 -19.04 3.52 18.50
C ASP A 260 -17.52 3.64 18.71
N ALA A 261 -16.72 3.55 17.64
CA ALA A 261 -15.28 3.79 17.68
C ALA A 261 -14.91 5.17 18.26
N ALA A 262 -15.78 6.18 18.10
CA ALA A 262 -15.51 7.53 18.57
C ALA A 262 -15.34 7.63 20.09
N GLU A 263 -16.12 6.86 20.87
CA GLU A 263 -16.02 6.92 22.34
C GLU A 263 -14.70 6.36 22.84
N GLN A 264 -14.23 5.26 22.24
CA GLN A 264 -12.93 4.69 22.56
C GLN A 264 -11.80 5.65 22.19
N ILE A 265 -11.87 6.29 21.01
CA ILE A 265 -10.90 7.31 20.60
C ILE A 265 -10.91 8.51 21.57
N LEU A 266 -12.10 8.98 21.99
CA LEU A 266 -12.23 10.08 22.95
C LEU A 266 -11.68 9.73 24.33
N GLN A 267 -11.81 8.48 24.75
CA GLN A 267 -11.22 7.99 25.99
C GLN A 267 -9.69 7.90 25.86
N ALA A 268 -9.19 7.40 24.74
CA ALA A 268 -7.76 7.30 24.44
C ALA A 268 -7.06 8.67 24.36
N LEU A 269 -7.76 9.73 23.91
CA LEU A 269 -7.26 11.12 23.94
C LEU A 269 -6.89 11.60 25.36
N ARG A 270 -7.39 10.95 26.41
CA ARG A 270 -7.08 11.28 27.81
C ARG A 270 -5.85 10.52 28.33
N ASP A 271 -5.44 9.46 27.65
CA ASP A 271 -4.23 8.70 27.99
C ASP A 271 -3.01 9.35 27.34
N ALA A 272 -1.97 9.54 28.15
CA ALA A 272 -0.68 10.04 27.72
C ALA A 272 -0.06 9.23 26.56
N ARG A 273 -0.15 7.91 26.61
CA ARG A 273 0.49 7.01 25.62
C ARG A 273 -0.30 6.93 24.32
N ALA A 274 -1.62 7.08 24.40
CA ALA A 274 -2.51 6.93 23.27
C ALA A 274 -2.97 8.26 22.65
N SER A 275 -2.71 9.41 23.29
CA SER A 275 -3.27 10.70 22.87
C SER A 275 -2.94 11.10 21.42
N GLU A 276 -1.70 10.94 20.97
CA GLU A 276 -1.29 11.25 19.59
C GLU A 276 -1.92 10.28 18.57
N PRO A 277 -1.81 8.95 18.73
CA PRO A 277 -2.59 7.98 17.95
C PRO A 277 -4.08 8.29 17.88
N ALA A 278 -4.69 8.62 19.03
CA ALA A 278 -6.10 8.94 19.14
C ALA A 278 -6.44 10.22 18.38
N ALA A 279 -5.55 11.21 18.33
CA ALA A 279 -5.76 12.42 17.53
C ALA A 279 -5.70 12.15 16.02
N ALA A 280 -4.81 11.26 15.57
CA ALA A 280 -4.77 10.82 14.17
C ALA A 280 -6.05 10.04 13.80
N ALA A 281 -6.46 9.09 14.64
CA ALA A 281 -7.71 8.34 14.51
C ALA A 281 -8.94 9.27 14.52
N TRP A 282 -8.97 10.25 15.42
CA TRP A 282 -10.02 11.27 15.49
C TRP A 282 -10.12 12.09 14.21
N ARG A 283 -8.99 12.48 13.65
CA ARG A 283 -8.94 13.20 12.37
C ARG A 283 -9.49 12.36 11.24
N TRP A 284 -9.14 11.07 11.17
CA TRP A 284 -9.74 10.17 10.17
C TRP A 284 -11.25 10.15 10.32
N LEU A 285 -11.76 10.00 11.54
CA LEU A 285 -13.19 9.82 11.78
C LEU A 285 -14.00 11.10 11.52
N THR A 286 -13.49 12.24 11.97
CA THR A 286 -14.24 13.51 12.03
C THR A 286 -13.76 14.57 11.03
N GLY A 287 -12.62 14.35 10.38
CA GLY A 287 -11.95 15.33 9.53
C GLY A 287 -11.29 16.48 10.31
N GLN A 288 -11.41 16.51 11.64
CA GLN A 288 -10.92 17.60 12.48
C GLN A 288 -9.50 17.31 12.98
N ALA A 289 -8.59 18.26 12.75
CA ALA A 289 -7.32 18.28 13.45
C ALA A 289 -7.53 18.90 14.84
N LEU A 290 -7.07 18.21 15.89
CA LEU A 290 -7.21 18.73 17.26
C LEU A 290 -6.14 19.78 17.56
N PRO A 291 -6.50 20.89 18.22
CA PRO A 291 -5.51 21.80 18.76
C PRO A 291 -4.73 21.08 19.86
N HIS A 292 -3.50 21.53 20.09
CA HIS A 292 -2.68 21.04 21.18
C HIS A 292 -2.72 22.01 22.35
N ARG A 293 -2.62 21.49 23.57
CA ARG A 293 -2.48 22.25 24.81
C ARG A 293 -1.26 21.77 25.57
N ASP A 294 -0.69 22.64 26.39
CA ASP A 294 0.44 22.28 27.24
C ASP A 294 0.00 21.27 28.30
N ARG A 295 0.80 20.21 28.46
CA ARG A 295 0.55 19.23 29.51
C ARG A 295 0.87 19.83 30.88
N LEU A 296 -0.14 19.94 31.74
CA LEU A 296 0.06 20.32 33.13
C LEU A 296 0.95 19.27 33.81
N GLN A 297 2.17 19.65 34.18
CA GLN A 297 3.06 18.79 34.94
C GLN A 297 2.51 18.63 36.37
N VAL A 298 2.15 17.41 36.74
CA VAL A 298 1.80 17.10 38.13
C VAL A 298 3.12 17.05 38.91
N VAL A 299 3.33 18.02 39.80
CA VAL A 299 4.61 18.29 40.49
C VAL A 299 5.06 17.17 41.46
N ASN A 300 4.32 16.07 41.60
CA ASN A 300 4.63 15.00 42.56
C ASN A 300 4.58 13.56 41.99
N ALA A 301 4.61 13.36 40.67
CA ALA A 301 4.70 12.01 40.11
C ALA A 301 6.17 11.49 40.22
N PRO A 302 6.41 10.30 40.83
CA PRO A 302 7.75 9.75 41.00
C PRO A 302 8.43 9.36 39.68
N ASP A 303 7.68 9.23 38.59
CA ASP A 303 8.21 8.96 37.25
C ASP A 303 8.48 10.25 36.47
N ARG A 304 9.73 10.70 36.52
CA ARG A 304 10.28 11.83 35.74
C ARG A 304 10.34 11.59 34.21
N ALA A 305 9.73 10.53 33.68
CA ALA A 305 9.85 10.18 32.26
C ALA A 305 8.83 10.89 31.34
N ALA A 306 7.73 11.45 31.86
CA ALA A 306 6.77 12.21 31.06
C ALA A 306 7.15 13.70 31.03
N ALA A 307 8.27 14.02 30.37
CA ALA A 307 8.65 15.40 30.12
C ALA A 307 7.52 16.12 29.36
N GLY A 308 7.09 17.28 29.89
CA GLY A 308 5.97 18.06 29.35
C GLY A 308 6.19 18.45 27.90
N GLY A 309 5.30 17.96 27.04
CA GLY A 309 5.12 18.41 25.66
C GLY A 309 3.65 18.80 25.41
N PRO A 310 3.36 19.45 24.28
CA PRO A 310 2.00 19.67 23.84
C PRO A 310 1.27 18.32 23.68
N VAL A 311 0.00 18.25 24.09
CA VAL A 311 -0.87 17.10 23.88
C VAL A 311 -2.18 17.52 23.21
N PRO A 312 -2.82 16.65 22.41
CA PRO A 312 -4.11 16.95 21.80
C PRO A 312 -5.20 17.29 22.83
N ASP A 313 -6.05 18.27 22.54
CA ASP A 313 -7.10 18.69 23.47
C ASP A 313 -8.35 17.79 23.39
N ALA A 314 -8.39 16.80 24.27
CA ALA A 314 -9.55 15.92 24.46
C ALA A 314 -10.86 16.66 24.78
N GLY A 315 -10.79 17.84 25.39
CA GLY A 315 -11.96 18.67 25.71
C GLY A 315 -12.61 19.24 24.46
N VAL A 316 -11.81 19.71 23.51
CA VAL A 316 -12.29 20.18 22.20
C VAL A 316 -12.91 19.03 21.41
N ALA A 317 -12.28 17.85 21.40
CA ALA A 317 -12.83 16.66 20.77
C ALA A 317 -14.20 16.28 21.37
N ARG A 318 -14.31 16.27 22.71
CA ARG A 318 -15.56 15.95 23.41
C ARG A 318 -16.67 16.96 23.12
N GLN A 319 -16.38 18.26 23.14
CA GLN A 319 -17.36 19.29 22.79
C GLN A 319 -17.87 19.14 21.36
N TRP A 320 -16.98 18.86 20.41
CA TRP A 320 -17.37 18.58 19.03
C TRP A 320 -18.26 17.33 18.96
N TRP A 321 -17.88 16.27 19.67
CA TRP A 321 -18.66 15.03 19.71
C TRP A 321 -20.08 15.27 20.21
N ASP A 322 -20.22 15.90 21.36
CA ASP A 322 -21.53 16.14 21.99
C ASP A 322 -22.45 16.97 21.07
N ALA A 323 -21.88 17.87 20.28
CA ALA A 323 -22.62 18.70 19.32
C ALA A 323 -23.00 17.96 18.01
N ASN A 324 -22.21 17.00 17.56
CA ASN A 324 -22.35 16.39 16.22
C ASN A 324 -22.83 14.94 16.24
N ALA A 325 -22.56 14.18 17.30
CA ALA A 325 -22.95 12.77 17.44
C ALA A 325 -24.46 12.52 17.31
N PRO A 326 -25.37 13.40 17.79
CA PRO A 326 -26.81 13.20 17.60
C PRO A 326 -27.23 13.17 16.12
N GLY A 327 -26.50 13.86 15.24
CA GLY A 327 -26.73 13.87 13.79
C GLY A 327 -25.97 12.79 13.01
N TRP A 328 -25.35 11.84 13.71
CA TRP A 328 -24.63 10.73 13.08
C TRP A 328 -25.46 9.44 13.21
N ASP A 329 -25.93 8.95 12.07
CA ASP A 329 -26.60 7.66 11.96
C ASP A 329 -25.66 6.51 12.36
N VAL A 330 -26.17 5.57 13.17
CA VAL A 330 -25.40 4.43 13.67
C VAL A 330 -24.95 3.52 12.53
N ALA A 331 -25.72 3.43 11.44
CA ALA A 331 -25.38 2.63 10.27
C ALA A 331 -24.48 3.39 9.26
N GLU A 332 -24.28 4.70 9.43
CA GLU A 332 -23.47 5.50 8.49
C GLU A 332 -21.99 5.36 8.83
N ARG A 333 -21.23 4.78 7.89
CA ARG A 333 -19.77 4.87 7.90
C ARG A 333 -19.32 6.30 7.57
N ARG A 334 -18.51 6.90 8.43
CA ARG A 334 -17.88 8.21 8.17
C ARG A 334 -16.39 8.14 7.93
N ILE A 335 -15.95 8.96 6.98
CA ILE A 335 -14.55 9.11 6.59
C ILE A 335 -14.27 10.61 6.41
N LEU A 336 -13.28 11.10 7.15
CA LEU A 336 -12.88 12.50 7.22
C LEU A 336 -14.07 13.44 7.48
N GLY A 337 -14.97 13.05 8.40
CA GLY A 337 -16.06 13.90 8.88
C GLY A 337 -17.34 13.90 8.06
N GLY A 338 -17.53 12.95 7.14
CA GLY A 338 -18.83 12.79 6.49
C GLY A 338 -18.97 11.44 5.79
N PRO A 339 -20.06 11.24 5.03
CA PRO A 339 -20.47 9.92 4.55
C PRO A 339 -19.38 9.27 3.70
N GLY A 340 -19.09 8.01 3.97
CA GLY A 340 -18.17 7.19 3.17
C GLY A 340 -18.78 6.67 1.88
N ASN A 341 -19.47 7.51 1.10
CA ASN A 341 -20.04 7.11 -0.18
C ASN A 341 -18.98 7.03 -1.30
N PRO A 342 -19.23 6.26 -2.38
CA PRO A 342 -18.25 5.98 -3.44
C PRO A 342 -17.58 7.22 -4.03
N GLU A 343 -18.37 8.18 -4.50
CA GLU A 343 -17.88 9.41 -5.13
C GLU A 343 -16.94 10.21 -4.21
N ARG A 344 -17.30 10.31 -2.93
CA ARG A 344 -16.49 11.04 -1.96
C ARG A 344 -15.20 10.28 -1.63
N VAL A 345 -15.26 8.96 -1.47
CA VAL A 345 -14.07 8.14 -1.20
C VAL A 345 -13.08 8.25 -2.36
N ALA A 346 -13.53 8.10 -3.61
CA ALA A 346 -12.69 8.29 -4.79
C ALA A 346 -12.08 9.71 -4.83
N THR A 347 -12.88 10.74 -4.55
CA THR A 347 -12.39 12.13 -4.46
C THR A 347 -11.32 12.30 -3.36
N LEU A 348 -11.51 11.68 -2.20
CA LEU A 348 -10.55 11.74 -1.10
C LEU A 348 -9.26 10.98 -1.42
N ALA A 349 -9.36 9.84 -2.11
CA ALA A 349 -8.23 9.00 -2.49
C ALA A 349 -7.23 9.72 -3.42
N THR A 350 -7.71 10.67 -4.22
CA THR A 350 -6.86 11.57 -5.05
C THR A 350 -6.32 12.78 -4.29
N ARG A 351 -6.85 13.08 -3.10
CA ARG A 351 -6.45 14.24 -2.27
C ARG A 351 -5.46 13.89 -1.17
N TRP A 352 -5.40 12.62 -0.77
CA TRP A 352 -4.56 12.14 0.32
C TRP A 352 -3.60 11.04 -0.13
N ALA A 353 -2.40 11.07 0.43
CA ALA A 353 -1.36 10.06 0.33
C ALA A 353 -0.97 9.58 1.74
N GLY A 354 -0.04 8.64 1.83
CA GLY A 354 0.31 7.98 3.09
C GLY A 354 -0.71 6.92 3.47
N ARG A 355 -0.73 6.52 4.75
CA ARG A 355 -1.63 5.46 5.24
C ARG A 355 -3.11 5.78 5.00
N ALA A 356 -3.51 7.04 5.17
CA ALA A 356 -4.88 7.48 4.85
C ALA A 356 -5.17 7.35 3.35
N GLY A 357 -4.22 7.72 2.49
CA GLY A 357 -4.35 7.58 1.05
C GLY A 357 -4.51 6.13 0.64
N ASP A 358 -3.76 5.21 1.23
CA ASP A 358 -3.80 3.79 0.89
C ASP A 358 -5.11 3.15 1.38
N ALA A 359 -5.57 3.48 2.59
CA ALA A 359 -6.88 3.08 3.08
C ALA A 359 -8.03 3.63 2.20
N LEU A 360 -7.95 4.89 1.76
CA LEU A 360 -8.94 5.47 0.86
C LEU A 360 -8.98 4.80 -0.52
N MET A 361 -7.82 4.36 -1.03
CA MET A 361 -7.75 3.63 -2.29
C MET A 361 -8.33 2.23 -2.16
N ASP A 362 -8.07 1.52 -1.06
CA ASP A 362 -8.74 0.24 -0.77
C ASP A 362 -10.25 0.40 -0.67
N LEU A 363 -10.71 1.49 -0.03
CA LEU A 363 -12.13 1.81 0.05
C LEU A 363 -12.75 2.18 -1.29
N ALA A 364 -12.02 2.92 -2.14
CA ALA A 364 -12.48 3.23 -3.48
C ALA A 364 -12.59 1.95 -4.33
N ALA A 365 -11.60 1.05 -4.22
CA ALA A 365 -11.57 -0.23 -4.92
C ALA A 365 -12.72 -1.16 -4.52
N LEU A 366 -13.23 -1.05 -3.29
CA LEU A 366 -14.43 -1.77 -2.86
C LEU A 366 -15.69 -1.22 -3.50
N GLN A 367 -15.83 0.09 -3.46
CA GLN A 367 -17.10 0.77 -3.72
C GLN A 367 -17.37 0.95 -5.20
N GLU A 368 -16.33 1.14 -6.01
CA GLU A 368 -16.43 1.22 -7.45
C GLU A 368 -15.39 0.31 -8.10
N PRO A 369 -15.74 -0.44 -9.16
CA PRO A 369 -14.77 -1.19 -9.94
C PRO A 369 -13.93 -0.22 -10.81
N GLY A 370 -12.64 -0.12 -10.53
CA GLY A 370 -11.69 0.67 -11.32
C GLY A 370 -10.23 0.34 -11.01
N PRO A 371 -9.28 0.69 -11.90
CA PRO A 371 -7.85 0.48 -11.65
C PRO A 371 -7.33 1.50 -10.63
N TYR A 372 -7.38 1.15 -9.35
CA TYR A 372 -6.84 1.98 -8.28
C TYR A 372 -5.38 1.62 -8.01
N VAL A 373 -4.46 2.43 -8.52
CA VAL A 373 -3.01 2.25 -8.32
C VAL A 373 -2.59 2.82 -6.97
N THR A 374 -2.32 1.97 -5.97
CA THR A 374 -1.91 2.42 -4.61
C THR A 374 -0.43 2.79 -4.54
N GLY A 375 0.45 1.97 -5.15
CA GLY A 375 1.92 2.06 -5.05
C GLY A 375 2.64 2.86 -6.14
N GLY A 376 1.94 3.15 -7.24
CA GLY A 376 2.48 3.86 -8.41
C GLY A 376 2.76 5.35 -8.18
N TRP A 377 3.08 6.07 -9.25
CA TRP A 377 3.18 7.53 -9.19
C TRP A 377 1.86 8.13 -8.75
N PHE A 378 1.89 9.11 -7.84
CA PHE A 378 0.67 9.73 -7.33
C PHE A 378 -0.18 10.35 -8.45
N HIS A 379 0.47 10.93 -9.46
CA HIS A 379 -0.22 11.52 -10.61
C HIS A 379 -0.91 10.49 -11.53
N ARG A 380 -0.58 9.21 -11.42
CA ARG A 380 -1.21 8.11 -12.16
C ARG A 380 -2.30 7.40 -11.35
N ARG A 381 -2.64 7.88 -10.15
CA ARG A 381 -3.75 7.31 -9.36
C ARG A 381 -5.05 7.46 -10.13
N GLY A 382 -5.70 6.32 -10.41
CA GLY A 382 -6.96 6.26 -11.15
C GLY A 382 -6.81 6.15 -12.68
N GLU A 383 -5.58 6.09 -13.21
CA GLU A 383 -5.35 5.71 -14.59
C GLU A 383 -5.21 4.17 -14.68
N PRO A 384 -5.74 3.51 -15.73
CA PRO A 384 -5.44 2.11 -15.99
C PRO A 384 -3.92 1.95 -16.17
N GLY A 385 -3.36 0.92 -15.54
CA GLY A 385 -1.97 0.56 -15.77
C GLY A 385 -1.71 0.12 -17.22
N PRO A 386 -0.43 -0.06 -17.58
CA PRO A 386 -0.08 -0.52 -18.92
C PRO A 386 -0.72 -1.88 -19.21
N VAL A 387 -1.37 -1.98 -20.37
CA VAL A 387 -1.94 -3.22 -20.90
C VAL A 387 -0.87 -3.87 -21.75
N LEU A 388 -0.44 -5.06 -21.35
CA LEU A 388 0.45 -5.87 -22.17
C LEU A 388 -0.31 -6.35 -23.42
N PRO A 389 0.35 -6.40 -24.58
CA PRO A 389 -0.24 -7.07 -25.73
C PRO A 389 -0.52 -8.53 -25.34
N GLU A 390 -1.76 -8.99 -25.53
CA GLU A 390 -2.06 -10.42 -25.49
C GLU A 390 -1.09 -11.09 -26.47
N SER A 391 -0.37 -12.11 -26.01
CA SER A 391 0.60 -12.84 -26.81
C SER A 391 -0.04 -13.18 -28.15
N GLN A 392 0.49 -12.62 -29.24
CA GLN A 392 0.11 -13.03 -30.59
C GLN A 392 0.59 -14.47 -30.78
N GLU A 393 -0.22 -15.44 -30.35
CA GLU A 393 0.01 -16.87 -30.62
C GLU A 393 -0.10 -17.20 -32.12
N GLU A 394 -0.44 -16.23 -32.99
CA GLU A 394 -0.72 -16.48 -34.41
C GLU A 394 0.50 -16.50 -35.35
N GLU A 395 1.70 -16.05 -34.97
CA GLU A 395 2.80 -15.90 -35.95
C GLU A 395 3.91 -16.98 -35.88
N VAL A 396 3.62 -18.16 -35.28
CA VAL A 396 4.54 -19.33 -35.35
C VAL A 396 3.94 -20.49 -36.15
N ALA A 397 2.65 -20.45 -36.51
CA ALA A 397 2.02 -21.51 -37.30
C ALA A 397 2.34 -21.46 -38.81
N ASP A 398 2.66 -20.28 -39.38
CA ASP A 398 2.87 -20.14 -40.82
C ASP A 398 4.33 -20.33 -41.29
N ALA A 399 5.28 -20.52 -40.37
CA ALA A 399 6.66 -20.88 -40.72
C ALA A 399 6.89 -22.41 -40.84
N ALA A 400 5.91 -23.24 -40.47
CA ALA A 400 6.06 -24.70 -40.41
C ALA A 400 5.33 -25.48 -41.54
N VAL A 401 4.68 -24.80 -42.49
CA VAL A 401 3.99 -25.44 -43.65
C VAL A 401 4.74 -25.18 -44.98
N GLY A 402 6.00 -24.74 -44.91
CA GLY A 402 6.83 -24.42 -46.07
C GLY A 402 8.16 -25.18 -46.13
N GLN A 403 8.16 -26.51 -45.99
CA GLN A 403 9.25 -27.38 -46.49
C GLN A 403 8.73 -28.67 -47.10
#